data_AF-A0AA96TPD2-F1
#
_entry.id   AF-A0AA96TPD2-F1
#
_cell.length_a   1.000
_cell.length_b   1.000
_cell.length_c   1.000
_cell.angle_alpha   90.00
_cell.angle_beta   90.00
_cell.angle_gamma   90.00
#
_symmetry.space_group_name_H-M   'P 1'
#
loop_
_entity.id
_entity.type
_entity.pdbx_description
1 polymer ?
#
loop_
_entity_poly.entity_id
_entity_poly.type
_entity_poly.pdbx_seq_one_letter_code
_entity_poly.pdbx_strand_id
1 'polypeptide(L)'
;MVSTMVVPFGFAWWLGLYLLARDVRKPVLHRTAAGLLAYAVVVALDPAPSVLLAVPAVAWTGTIACWLPPRFDRWWRLGALPVLAVSVFSPLVAAVPLAAAFGLFLRHRPARVGGVVAAATLMFGMGDALLLLGFDLLPRQALLACVGFDLVLLGVAVAVADAFHEGEAVRADMTRSLIASLGTAFVFGTQVALFMLRPDAHLEPLLYGTIAAAVAVQVFASPLAAAVDRLALPGLAEDRASLREVVDALPRRNPLAELDGAEFARLTRRALGNYGDLGKLVASPLTNLPAIAERLAARGAADQPVERAVELKALLLESVLRLKPKDGGFGTSDEWRHYNALYFYYVAGIRPYSVRTKREGLDPESKKALAWFVGQVPERTLHNWQNAGAKLVAADLFSQVDSR
;
A
#
# COMPACT_ATOMS: atom_id res chain seq x y z
N MET A 1 -26.86 26.42 9.05
CA MET A 1 -26.08 26.13 7.81
C MET A 1 -25.06 25.06 8.16
N VAL A 2 -25.02 23.94 7.44
CA VAL A 2 -23.97 22.94 7.65
C VAL A 2 -22.63 23.58 7.31
N SER A 3 -21.67 23.49 8.22
CA SER A 3 -20.34 24.09 8.03
C SER A 3 -19.70 23.56 6.76
N THR A 4 -19.21 24.47 5.90
CA THR A 4 -18.45 24.14 4.67
C THR A 4 -17.22 23.28 4.95
N MET A 5 -16.81 23.22 6.22
CA MET A 5 -15.66 22.48 6.72
C MET A 5 -15.91 20.99 6.99
N VAL A 6 -17.16 20.52 6.95
CA VAL A 6 -17.50 19.11 7.17
C VAL A 6 -16.82 18.20 6.15
N VAL A 7 -16.75 18.63 4.89
CA VAL A 7 -16.15 17.85 3.80
C VAL A 7 -14.62 17.75 3.96
N PRO A 8 -13.86 18.86 4.06
CA PRO A 8 -12.42 18.80 4.34
C PRO A 8 -12.08 18.01 5.61
N PHE A 9 -12.88 18.16 6.67
CA PHE A 9 -12.75 17.38 7.90
C PHE A 9 -12.88 15.87 7.64
N GLY A 10 -13.97 15.46 6.98
CA GLY A 10 -14.29 14.05 6.75
C GLY A 10 -13.22 13.34 5.91
N PHE A 11 -12.73 13.99 4.85
CA PHE A 11 -11.67 13.44 4.00
C PHE A 11 -10.33 13.33 4.74
N ALA A 12 -9.92 14.37 5.47
CA ALA A 12 -8.67 14.34 6.22
C ALA A 12 -8.71 13.32 7.35
N TRP A 13 -9.83 13.25 8.09
CA TRP A 13 -10.04 12.27 9.14
C TRP A 13 -10.00 10.84 8.61
N TRP A 14 -10.77 10.56 7.55
CA TRP A 14 -10.79 9.25 6.90
C TRP A 14 -9.41 8.83 6.39
N LEU A 15 -8.74 9.70 5.62
CA LEU A 15 -7.44 9.36 5.04
C LEU A 15 -6.38 9.17 6.14
N GLY A 16 -6.42 9.98 7.20
CA GLY A 16 -5.53 9.84 8.34
C GLY A 16 -5.68 8.49 9.03
N LEU A 17 -6.92 8.08 9.34
CA LEU A 17 -7.19 6.77 9.93
C LEU A 17 -6.84 5.62 8.96
N TYR A 18 -7.14 5.77 7.66
CA TYR A 18 -6.82 4.76 6.65
C TYR A 18 -5.33 4.49 6.59
N LEU A 19 -4.50 5.54 6.55
CA LEU A 19 -3.04 5.40 6.54
C LEU A 19 -2.51 4.75 7.84
N LEU A 20 -3.14 5.04 8.98
CA LEU A 20 -2.78 4.44 10.27
C LEU A 20 -3.12 2.94 10.32
N ALA A 21 -4.29 2.55 9.79
CA ALA A 21 -4.74 1.17 9.75
C ALA A 21 -3.94 0.31 8.75
N ARG A 22 -3.39 0.93 7.70
CA ARG A 22 -2.76 0.23 6.58
C ARG A 22 -1.47 -0.51 6.96
N ASP A 23 -0.53 0.14 7.63
CA ASP A 23 0.66 -0.54 8.17
C ASP A 23 1.25 0.21 9.38
N VAL A 24 1.11 -0.42 10.55
CA VAL A 24 1.54 0.10 11.86
C VAL A 24 3.09 0.20 11.99
N ARG A 25 3.86 -0.40 11.08
CA ARG A 25 5.32 -0.42 11.16
C ARG A 25 6.00 0.69 10.37
N LYS A 26 5.26 1.39 9.50
CA LYS A 26 5.85 2.38 8.58
C LYS A 26 5.77 3.80 9.13
N PRO A 27 6.91 4.43 9.47
CA PRO A 27 6.91 5.77 10.05
C PRO A 27 6.35 6.84 9.10
N VAL A 28 6.52 6.67 7.78
CA VAL A 28 5.99 7.60 6.77
C VAL A 28 4.46 7.68 6.80
N LEU A 29 3.76 6.56 7.01
CA LEU A 29 2.30 6.51 7.07
C LEU A 29 1.80 7.15 8.37
N HIS A 30 2.43 6.87 9.50
CA HIS A 30 2.04 7.42 10.81
C HIS A 30 2.20 8.93 10.88
N ARG A 31 3.30 9.47 10.33
CA ARG A 31 3.55 10.92 10.36
C ARG A 31 2.59 11.66 9.44
N THR A 32 2.30 11.08 8.28
CA THR A 32 1.28 11.62 7.36
C THR A 32 -0.11 11.56 7.99
N ALA A 33 -0.46 10.43 8.62
CA ALA A 33 -1.70 10.26 9.37
C ALA A 33 -1.82 11.29 10.50
N ALA A 34 -0.75 11.50 11.28
CA ALA A 34 -0.73 12.48 12.36
C ALA A 34 -1.02 13.90 11.86
N GLY A 35 -0.45 14.30 10.71
CA GLY A 35 -0.73 15.61 10.13
C GLY A 35 -2.18 15.78 9.66
N LEU A 36 -2.73 14.77 8.99
CA LEU A 36 -4.13 14.75 8.53
C LEU A 36 -5.13 14.77 9.70
N LEU A 37 -4.89 13.94 10.72
CA LEU A 37 -5.74 13.89 11.91
C LEU A 37 -5.64 15.19 12.72
N ALA A 38 -4.45 15.75 12.88
CA ALA A 38 -4.27 17.03 13.55
C ALA A 38 -5.02 18.16 12.83
N TYR A 39 -4.95 18.22 11.49
CA TYR A 39 -5.74 19.17 10.71
C TYR A 39 -7.24 18.98 10.93
N ALA A 40 -7.74 17.75 10.94
CA ALA A 40 -9.16 17.49 11.22
C ALA A 40 -9.56 17.98 12.63
N VAL A 41 -8.70 17.80 13.64
CA VAL A 41 -8.93 18.35 14.99
C VAL A 41 -8.88 19.89 15.00
N VAL A 42 -7.97 20.53 14.24
CA VAL A 42 -7.95 21.99 14.06
C VAL A 42 -9.30 22.48 13.54
N VAL A 43 -9.85 21.81 12.51
CA VAL A 43 -11.13 22.16 11.91
C VAL A 43 -12.30 21.98 12.89
N ALA A 44 -12.29 20.92 13.68
CA ALA A 44 -13.36 20.64 14.65
C ALA A 44 -13.33 21.58 15.87
N LEU A 45 -12.16 22.08 16.24
CA LEU A 45 -11.94 22.95 17.41
C LEU A 45 -11.73 24.41 17.02
N ASP A 46 -12.21 24.82 15.86
CA ASP A 46 -11.92 26.11 15.30
C ASP A 46 -12.61 27.27 16.08
N PRO A 47 -11.89 28.28 16.61
CA PRO A 47 -10.46 28.54 16.52
C PRO A 47 -9.59 27.65 17.41
N ALA A 48 -8.62 26.97 16.79
CA ALA A 48 -7.74 26.02 17.47
C ALA A 48 -6.57 26.69 18.23
N PRO A 49 -6.06 26.06 19.31
CA PRO A 49 -4.83 26.51 19.99
C PRO A 49 -3.61 26.55 19.06
N SER A 50 -2.70 27.50 19.30
CA SER A 50 -1.48 27.71 18.49
C SER A 50 -0.64 26.44 18.28
N VAL A 51 -0.48 25.62 19.32
CA VAL A 51 0.27 24.35 19.21
C VAL A 51 -0.38 23.41 18.21
N LEU A 52 -1.72 23.32 18.22
CA LEU A 52 -2.46 22.40 17.37
C LEU A 52 -2.37 22.80 15.89
N LEU A 53 -2.35 24.11 15.62
CA LEU A 53 -2.09 24.66 14.28
C LEU A 53 -0.70 24.30 13.74
N ALA A 54 0.29 24.13 14.61
CA ALA A 54 1.65 23.73 14.22
C ALA A 54 1.81 22.23 13.92
N VAL A 55 0.93 21.38 14.45
CA VAL A 55 1.07 19.91 14.33
C VAL A 55 1.07 19.42 12.88
N PRO A 56 0.17 19.86 11.97
CA PRO A 56 0.20 19.42 10.57
C PRO A 56 1.54 19.71 9.89
N ALA A 57 2.08 20.93 10.07
CA ALA A 57 3.37 21.31 9.51
C ALA A 57 4.51 20.46 10.08
N VAL A 58 4.59 20.29 11.40
CA VAL A 58 5.62 19.45 12.05
C VAL A 58 5.51 17.99 11.61
N ALA A 59 4.30 17.44 11.54
CA ALA A 59 4.07 16.07 11.10
C ALA A 59 4.51 15.87 9.63
N TRP A 60 4.20 16.83 8.75
CA TRP A 60 4.61 16.80 7.35
C TRP A 60 6.13 16.88 7.17
N THR A 61 6.83 17.69 7.98
CA THR A 61 8.31 17.68 7.99
C THR A 61 8.88 16.29 8.31
N GLY A 62 8.18 15.54 9.17
CA GLY A 62 8.52 14.19 9.53
C GLY A 62 8.28 13.19 8.41
N THR A 63 7.22 13.38 7.61
CA THR A 63 6.99 12.59 6.39
C THR A 63 8.11 12.83 5.39
N ILE A 64 8.50 14.08 5.16
CA ILE A 64 9.63 14.41 4.27
C ILE A 64 10.94 13.79 4.78
N ALA A 65 11.17 13.82 6.10
CA ALA A 65 12.37 13.23 6.70
C ALA A 65 12.50 11.72 6.44
N CYS A 66 11.39 10.99 6.25
CA CYS A 66 11.41 9.57 5.89
C CYS A 66 11.99 9.30 4.49
N TRP A 67 11.95 10.28 3.58
CA TRP A 67 12.54 10.16 2.24
C TRP A 67 13.97 10.71 2.14
N LEU A 68 14.47 11.28 3.24
CA LEU A 68 15.82 11.82 3.34
C LEU A 68 16.75 10.80 4.02
N PRO A 69 18.08 11.01 3.97
CA PRO A 69 19.04 10.16 4.68
C PRO A 69 18.70 9.98 6.18
N PRO A 70 19.01 8.82 6.80
CA PRO A 70 18.55 8.45 8.16
C PRO A 70 18.87 9.45 9.27
N ARG A 71 19.90 10.28 9.10
CA ARG A 71 20.24 11.37 10.03
C ARG A 71 19.10 12.36 10.24
N PHE A 72 18.34 12.67 9.18
CA PHE A 72 17.23 13.63 9.24
C PHE A 72 16.04 13.06 9.99
N ASP A 73 15.80 11.74 9.90
CA ASP A 73 14.80 11.06 10.70
C ASP A 73 15.08 11.23 12.20
N ARG A 74 16.35 11.08 12.59
CA ARG A 74 16.79 11.25 13.98
C ARG A 74 16.63 12.70 14.45
N TRP A 75 17.02 13.66 13.62
CA TRP A 75 16.85 15.09 13.93
C TRP A 75 15.39 15.47 14.08
N TRP A 76 14.50 14.94 13.24
CA TRP A 76 13.08 15.18 13.36
C TRP A 76 12.51 14.61 14.66
N ARG A 77 12.86 13.36 15.03
CA ARG A 77 12.39 12.75 16.29
C ARG A 77 12.80 13.55 17.53
N LEU A 78 14.00 14.14 17.51
CA LEU A 78 14.52 14.97 18.61
C LEU A 78 13.95 16.40 18.58
N GLY A 79 13.73 16.95 17.39
CA GLY A 79 13.32 18.34 17.18
C GLY A 79 11.81 18.57 17.20
N ALA A 80 10.99 17.56 16.88
CA ALA A 80 9.53 17.72 16.74
C ALA A 80 8.87 18.20 18.05
N LEU A 81 9.20 17.58 19.19
CA LEU A 81 8.64 17.97 20.49
C LEU A 81 9.09 19.39 20.92
N PRO A 82 10.38 19.75 20.88
CA PRO A 82 10.81 21.13 21.12
C PRO A 82 10.13 22.15 20.22
N VAL A 83 10.02 21.86 18.91
CA VAL A 83 9.35 22.76 17.96
C VAL A 83 7.89 22.96 18.37
N LEU A 84 7.15 21.89 18.66
CA LEU A 84 5.75 21.97 19.12
C LEU A 84 5.62 22.72 20.46
N ALA A 85 6.55 22.52 21.39
CA ALA A 85 6.56 23.23 22.67
C ALA A 85 6.76 24.74 22.48
N VAL A 86 7.66 25.15 21.59
CA VAL A 86 7.87 26.57 21.24
C VAL A 86 6.68 27.13 20.44
N SER A 87 5.97 26.29 19.68
CA SER A 87 4.76 26.69 18.96
C SER A 87 3.59 27.11 19.85
N VAL A 88 3.67 26.91 21.17
CA VAL A 88 2.74 27.52 22.14
C VAL A 88 2.73 29.04 22.00
N PHE A 89 3.90 29.64 21.78
CA PHE A 89 4.03 31.10 21.64
C PHE A 89 3.66 31.59 20.25
N SER A 90 3.99 30.82 19.21
CA SER A 90 3.63 31.15 17.84
C SER A 90 3.65 29.92 16.93
N PRO A 91 2.57 29.62 16.19
CA PRO A 91 2.53 28.50 15.25
C PRO A 91 3.54 28.66 14.10
N LEU A 92 3.96 29.91 13.79
CA LEU A 92 4.94 30.23 12.73
C LEU A 92 6.30 29.54 12.93
N VAL A 93 6.60 29.13 14.17
CA VAL A 93 7.82 28.39 14.49
C VAL A 93 7.92 27.09 13.68
N ALA A 94 6.78 26.47 13.33
CA ALA A 94 6.74 25.25 12.52
C ALA A 94 7.04 25.50 11.03
N ALA A 95 6.94 26.74 10.54
CA ALA A 95 7.23 27.08 9.14
C ALA A 95 8.73 26.94 8.82
N VAL A 96 9.61 27.21 9.79
CA VAL A 96 11.08 27.13 9.62
C VAL A 96 11.55 25.70 9.30
N PRO A 97 11.25 24.67 10.12
CA PRO A 97 11.63 23.29 9.79
C PRO A 97 10.93 22.79 8.52
N LEU A 98 9.71 23.27 8.22
CA LEU A 98 9.00 22.91 7.00
C LEU A 98 9.72 23.41 5.75
N ALA A 99 10.09 24.70 5.72
CA ALA A 99 10.87 25.28 4.63
C ALA A 99 12.24 24.59 4.46
N ALA A 100 12.93 24.28 5.58
CA ALA A 100 14.20 23.57 5.56
C ALA A 100 14.06 22.14 5.01
N ALA A 101 13.06 21.39 5.47
CA ALA A 101 12.78 20.04 4.99
C ALA A 101 12.43 20.05 3.50
N PHE A 102 11.62 21.02 3.06
CA PHE A 102 11.27 21.21 1.66
C PHE A 102 12.51 21.49 0.79
N GLY A 103 13.38 22.43 1.20
CA GLY A 103 14.62 22.73 0.48
C GLY A 103 15.54 21.50 0.35
N LEU A 104 15.65 20.70 1.41
CA LEU A 104 16.41 19.44 1.39
C LEU A 104 15.78 18.40 0.46
N PHE A 105 14.45 18.29 0.45
CA PHE A 105 13.71 17.42 -0.46
C PHE A 105 13.94 17.79 -1.92
N LEU A 106 13.92 19.09 -2.24
CA LEU A 106 14.20 19.61 -3.58
C LEU A 106 15.62 19.28 -4.06
N ARG A 107 16.59 19.16 -3.15
CA ARG A 107 17.98 18.84 -3.47
C ARG A 107 18.22 17.35 -3.72
N HIS A 108 17.47 16.46 -3.06
CA HIS A 108 17.66 15.00 -3.13
C HIS A 108 16.62 14.29 -4.01
N ARG A 109 15.71 15.05 -4.65
CA ARG A 109 14.51 14.63 -5.40
C ARG A 109 14.47 13.15 -5.83
N PRO A 110 13.60 12.32 -5.23
CA PRO A 110 13.31 11.00 -5.77
C PRO A 110 12.54 11.09 -7.10
N ALA A 111 13.05 10.44 -8.15
CA ALA A 111 12.71 10.70 -9.55
C ALA A 111 11.22 10.52 -9.97
N ARG A 112 10.41 9.76 -9.22
CA ARG A 112 9.05 9.37 -9.68
C ARG A 112 7.89 10.02 -8.93
N VAL A 113 8.08 10.46 -7.69
CA VAL A 113 7.01 11.10 -6.87
C VAL A 113 7.42 12.51 -6.42
N GLY A 114 8.67 12.91 -6.66
CA GLY A 114 9.22 14.18 -6.19
C GLY A 114 8.61 15.43 -6.82
N GLY A 115 7.92 15.32 -7.96
CA GLY A 115 7.20 16.44 -8.57
C GLY A 115 5.93 16.80 -7.83
N VAL A 116 5.01 15.82 -7.71
CA VAL A 116 3.71 15.98 -7.05
C VAL A 116 3.87 16.33 -5.58
N VAL A 117 4.73 15.60 -4.85
CA VAL A 117 5.01 15.87 -3.43
C VAL A 117 5.59 17.27 -3.24
N ALA A 118 6.45 17.73 -4.14
CA ALA A 118 7.01 19.07 -4.03
C ALA A 118 5.98 20.16 -4.29
N ALA A 119 5.16 20.02 -5.34
CA ALA A 119 4.10 20.98 -5.65
C ALA A 119 3.10 21.09 -4.50
N ALA A 120 2.63 19.96 -3.99
CA ALA A 120 1.67 19.94 -2.89
C ALA A 120 2.29 20.40 -1.55
N THR A 121 3.58 20.16 -1.30
CA THR A 121 4.27 20.76 -0.11
C THR A 121 4.38 22.28 -0.23
N LEU A 122 4.65 22.80 -1.43
CA LEU A 122 4.72 24.24 -1.66
C LEU A 122 3.36 24.90 -1.46
N MET A 123 2.29 24.31 -2.03
CA MET A 123 0.92 24.80 -1.86
C MET A 123 0.51 24.76 -0.38
N PHE A 124 0.74 23.63 0.28
CA PHE A 124 0.48 23.48 1.72
C PHE A 124 1.23 24.54 2.54
N GLY A 125 2.54 24.71 2.31
CA GLY A 125 3.34 25.69 3.04
C GLY A 125 2.90 27.14 2.78
N MET A 126 2.41 27.44 1.57
CA MET A 126 1.86 28.75 1.24
C MET A 126 0.52 28.99 1.95
N GLY A 127 -0.41 28.02 1.89
CA GLY A 127 -1.71 28.10 2.55
C GLY A 127 -1.56 28.22 4.06
N ASP A 128 -0.66 27.42 4.65
CA ASP A 128 -0.33 27.47 6.07
C ASP A 128 0.29 28.82 6.45
N ALA A 129 1.26 29.33 5.68
CA ALA A 129 1.84 30.65 5.94
C ALA A 129 0.81 31.78 5.86
N LEU A 130 -0.09 31.76 4.88
CA LEU A 130 -1.16 32.75 4.75
C LEU A 130 -2.12 32.71 5.94
N LEU A 131 -2.50 31.50 6.38
CA LEU A 131 -3.35 31.28 7.54
C LEU A 131 -2.70 31.78 8.84
N LEU A 132 -1.42 31.46 9.04
CA LEU A 132 -0.70 31.78 10.28
C LEU A 132 -0.26 33.25 10.39
N LEU A 133 0.00 33.91 9.26
CA LEU A 133 0.33 35.34 9.21
C LEU A 133 -0.92 36.24 9.31
N GLY A 134 -2.11 35.66 9.22
CA GLY A 134 -3.37 36.40 9.33
C GLY A 134 -3.62 37.35 8.16
N PHE A 135 -3.18 36.98 6.95
CA PHE A 135 -3.50 37.78 5.77
C PHE A 135 -4.97 37.63 5.40
N ASP A 136 -5.71 38.74 5.36
CA ASP A 136 -7.15 38.78 5.01
C ASP A 136 -7.42 38.64 3.49
N LEU A 137 -6.55 37.93 2.76
CA LEU A 137 -6.72 37.71 1.31
C LEU A 137 -7.93 36.82 0.99
N LEU A 138 -8.25 35.89 1.88
CA LEU A 138 -9.34 34.92 1.74
C LEU A 138 -10.04 34.71 3.09
N PRO A 139 -11.34 34.36 3.09
CA PRO A 139 -12.03 33.95 4.31
C PRO A 139 -11.30 32.79 4.97
N ARG A 140 -11.18 32.82 6.30
CA ARG A 140 -10.43 31.82 7.07
C ARG A 140 -10.87 30.38 6.80
N GLN A 141 -12.17 30.14 6.60
CA GLN A 141 -12.71 28.84 6.23
C GLN A 141 -12.21 28.37 4.86
N ALA A 142 -12.08 29.28 3.89
CA ALA A 142 -11.53 28.96 2.57
C ALA A 142 -10.04 28.61 2.66
N LEU A 143 -9.26 29.36 3.44
CA LEU A 143 -7.84 29.05 3.70
C LEU A 143 -7.68 27.67 4.35
N LEU A 144 -8.47 27.37 5.39
CA LEU A 144 -8.47 26.05 6.03
C LEU A 144 -8.84 24.95 5.03
N ALA A 145 -9.86 25.16 4.19
CA ALA A 145 -10.26 24.20 3.17
C ALA A 145 -9.14 23.96 2.13
N CYS A 146 -8.42 25.00 1.70
CA CYS A 146 -7.26 24.89 0.81
C CYS A 146 -6.14 24.07 1.46
N VAL A 147 -5.79 24.37 2.72
CA VAL A 147 -4.78 23.61 3.49
C VAL A 147 -5.20 22.15 3.61
N GLY A 148 -6.48 21.87 3.88
CA GLY A 148 -7.03 20.52 3.93
C GLY A 148 -6.94 19.78 2.62
N PHE A 149 -7.25 20.46 1.51
CA PHE A 149 -7.11 19.89 0.16
C PHE A 149 -5.66 19.50 -0.13
N ASP A 150 -4.71 20.39 0.18
CA ASP A 150 -3.29 20.11 -0.01
C ASP A 150 -2.83 18.92 0.85
N LEU A 151 -3.24 18.85 2.12
CA LEU A 151 -2.93 17.72 2.99
C LEU A 151 -3.53 16.39 2.49
N VAL A 152 -4.77 16.40 2.01
CA VAL A 152 -5.39 15.20 1.43
C VAL A 152 -4.63 14.77 0.18
N LEU A 153 -4.26 15.71 -0.70
CA LEU A 153 -3.46 15.42 -1.89
C LEU A 153 -2.09 14.82 -1.51
N LEU A 154 -1.43 15.37 -0.48
CA LEU A 154 -0.19 14.83 0.07
C LEU A 154 -0.37 13.43 0.65
N GLY A 155 -1.43 13.21 1.41
CA GLY A 155 -1.77 11.89 1.96
C GLY A 155 -2.00 10.84 0.89
N VAL A 156 -2.72 11.19 -0.18
CA VAL A 156 -2.93 10.32 -1.34
C VAL A 156 -1.60 10.05 -2.06
N ALA A 157 -0.76 11.07 -2.26
CA ALA A 157 0.55 10.90 -2.87
C ALA A 157 1.45 9.95 -2.06
N VAL A 158 1.43 10.03 -0.72
CA VAL A 158 2.12 9.10 0.18
C VAL A 158 1.54 7.70 0.06
N ALA A 159 0.21 7.55 0.08
CA ALA A 159 -0.47 6.26 -0.04
C ALA A 159 -0.09 5.54 -1.34
N VAL A 160 -0.08 6.28 -2.45
CA VAL A 160 0.27 5.80 -3.78
C VAL A 160 1.76 5.48 -3.88
N ALA A 161 2.63 6.35 -3.37
CA ALA A 161 4.07 6.09 -3.33
C ALA A 161 4.37 4.79 -2.59
N ASP A 162 3.75 4.61 -1.41
CA ASP A 162 3.89 3.40 -0.61
C ASP A 162 3.37 2.15 -1.35
N ALA A 163 2.19 2.25 -1.97
CA ALA A 163 1.59 1.19 -2.81
C ALA A 163 2.55 0.68 -3.88
N PHE A 164 3.24 1.59 -4.55
CA PHE A 164 4.18 1.27 -5.62
C PHE A 164 5.44 0.56 -5.11
N HIS A 165 5.94 0.91 -3.93
CA HIS A 165 7.08 0.22 -3.32
C HIS A 165 6.72 -1.23 -2.97
N GLU A 166 5.46 -1.48 -2.59
CA GLU A 166 4.97 -2.82 -2.24
C GLU A 166 4.38 -3.59 -3.43
N GLY A 167 4.07 -2.89 -4.53
CA GLY A 167 3.46 -3.47 -5.73
C GLY A 167 2.01 -3.90 -5.52
N GLU A 168 1.29 -3.26 -4.60
CA GLU A 168 -0.11 -3.50 -4.25
C GLU A 168 -1.08 -2.58 -5.00
N ALA A 169 -2.28 -3.10 -5.28
CA ALA A 169 -3.36 -2.34 -5.92
C ALA A 169 -4.15 -1.52 -4.88
N VAL A 170 -3.59 -0.38 -4.45
CA VAL A 170 -4.19 0.45 -3.38
C VAL A 170 -5.47 1.15 -3.79
N ARG A 171 -5.69 1.39 -5.09
CA ARG A 171 -6.87 2.12 -5.56
C ARG A 171 -8.18 1.44 -5.13
N ALA A 172 -8.31 0.13 -5.34
CA ALA A 172 -9.56 -0.59 -5.08
C ALA A 172 -9.89 -0.64 -3.58
N ASP A 173 -8.91 -0.97 -2.74
CA ASP A 173 -9.07 -1.01 -1.29
C ASP A 173 -9.40 0.38 -0.72
N MET A 174 -8.65 1.41 -1.13
CA MET A 174 -8.90 2.78 -0.73
C MET A 174 -10.29 3.27 -1.17
N THR A 175 -10.73 2.96 -2.40
CA THR A 175 -12.09 3.31 -2.86
C THR A 175 -13.17 2.58 -2.08
N ARG A 176 -12.98 1.30 -1.74
CA ARG A 176 -13.91 0.53 -0.91
C ARG A 176 -14.04 1.16 0.47
N SER A 177 -12.91 1.43 1.13
CA SER A 177 -12.87 2.09 2.44
C SER A 177 -13.54 3.46 2.40
N LEU A 178 -13.28 4.25 1.35
CA LEU A 178 -13.87 5.57 1.17
C LEU A 178 -15.39 5.49 1.02
N ILE A 179 -15.90 4.63 0.14
CA ILE A 179 -17.34 4.48 -0.11
C ILE A 179 -18.07 4.04 1.17
N ALA A 180 -17.53 3.05 1.88
CA ALA A 180 -18.12 2.57 3.13
C ALA A 180 -18.13 3.67 4.22
N SER A 181 -17.03 4.41 4.34
CA SER A 181 -16.89 5.51 5.30
C SER A 181 -17.80 6.69 4.98
N LEU A 182 -17.87 7.10 3.70
CA LEU A 182 -18.76 8.16 3.23
C LEU A 182 -20.23 7.78 3.43
N GLY A 183 -20.63 6.57 3.06
CA GLY A 183 -22.01 6.10 3.25
C GLY A 183 -22.42 6.12 4.71
N THR A 184 -21.56 5.62 5.60
CA THR A 184 -21.83 5.58 7.05
C THR A 184 -21.84 6.99 7.65
N ALA A 185 -20.83 7.81 7.33
CA ALA A 185 -20.77 9.20 7.78
C ALA A 185 -21.94 10.04 7.27
N PHE A 186 -22.42 9.79 6.05
CA PHE A 186 -23.59 10.45 5.51
C PHE A 186 -24.85 10.09 6.30
N VAL A 187 -25.08 8.80 6.58
CA VAL A 187 -26.26 8.36 7.34
C VAL A 187 -26.28 8.98 8.73
N PHE A 188 -25.20 8.86 9.49
CA PHE A 188 -25.17 9.37 10.88
C PHE A 188 -24.99 10.90 10.95
N GLY A 189 -24.17 11.47 10.08
CA GLY A 189 -23.96 12.93 10.03
C GLY A 189 -25.21 13.69 9.61
N THR A 190 -25.98 13.17 8.65
CA THR A 190 -27.24 13.79 8.22
C THR A 190 -28.25 13.84 9.35
N GLN A 191 -28.33 12.80 10.19
CA GLN A 191 -29.23 12.80 11.36
C GLN A 191 -28.94 14.01 12.27
N VAL A 192 -27.68 14.26 12.59
CA VAL A 192 -27.28 15.42 13.41
C VAL A 192 -27.53 16.73 12.66
N ALA A 193 -27.16 16.79 11.37
CA ALA A 193 -27.35 17.97 10.54
C ALA A 193 -28.83 18.39 10.40
N LEU A 194 -29.77 17.45 10.40
CA LEU A 194 -31.21 17.74 10.39
C LEU A 194 -31.65 18.49 11.66
N PHE A 195 -31.12 18.12 12.83
CA PHE A 195 -31.41 18.84 14.07
C PHE A 195 -30.78 20.24 14.09
N MET A 196 -29.67 20.44 13.37
CA MET A 196 -29.01 21.74 13.19
C MET A 196 -29.75 22.70 12.24
N LEU A 197 -30.84 22.26 11.59
CA LEU A 197 -31.73 23.17 10.86
C LEU A 197 -32.48 24.12 11.80
N ARG A 198 -32.54 23.80 13.10
CA ARG A 198 -33.10 24.69 14.12
C ARG A 198 -32.09 25.81 14.45
N PRO A 199 -32.51 27.08 14.46
CA PRO A 199 -31.61 28.21 14.72
C PRO A 199 -30.83 28.13 16.03
N ASP A 200 -31.41 27.53 17.07
CA ASP A 200 -30.84 27.48 18.42
C ASP A 200 -29.95 26.24 18.67
N ALA A 201 -29.76 25.39 17.66
CA ALA A 201 -29.06 24.11 17.81
C ALA A 201 -27.54 24.24 17.54
N HIS A 202 -26.76 24.39 18.60
CA HIS A 202 -25.30 24.38 18.56
C HIS A 202 -24.71 22.96 18.65
N LEU A 203 -24.92 22.15 17.60
CA LEU A 203 -24.53 20.73 17.59
C LEU A 203 -23.31 20.42 16.69
N GLU A 204 -22.50 21.42 16.34
CA GLU A 204 -21.31 21.23 15.50
C GLU A 204 -20.30 20.21 16.07
N PRO A 205 -19.94 20.25 17.37
CA PRO A 205 -19.03 19.25 17.94
C PRO A 205 -19.61 17.84 17.88
N LEU A 206 -20.94 17.72 18.05
CA LEU A 206 -21.63 16.45 17.91
C LEU A 206 -21.59 15.95 16.47
N LEU A 207 -21.80 16.82 15.48
CA LEU A 207 -21.71 16.46 14.06
C LEU A 207 -20.31 15.93 13.71
N TYR A 208 -19.26 16.66 14.08
CA TYR A 208 -17.88 16.23 13.85
C TYR A 208 -17.55 14.94 14.59
N GLY A 209 -17.96 14.82 15.87
CA GLY A 209 -17.75 13.61 16.67
C GLY A 209 -18.47 12.38 16.10
N THR A 210 -19.70 12.55 15.64
CA THR A 210 -20.50 11.49 15.01
C THR A 210 -19.88 11.04 13.69
N ILE A 211 -19.47 11.98 12.83
CA ILE A 211 -18.76 11.65 11.59
C ILE A 211 -17.43 10.95 11.90
N ALA A 212 -16.67 11.46 12.85
CA ALA A 212 -15.39 10.89 13.24
C ALA A 212 -15.53 9.46 13.74
N ALA A 213 -16.51 9.20 14.61
CA ALA A 213 -16.81 7.87 15.14
C ALA A 213 -17.29 6.91 14.03
N ALA A 214 -18.19 7.37 13.16
CA ALA A 214 -18.69 6.58 12.03
C ALA A 214 -17.55 6.14 11.10
N VAL A 215 -16.68 7.07 10.72
CA VAL A 215 -15.51 6.78 9.89
C VAL A 215 -14.53 5.86 10.61
N ALA A 216 -14.25 6.09 11.89
CA ALA A 216 -13.32 5.26 12.67
C ALA A 216 -13.79 3.80 12.77
N VAL A 217 -15.08 3.57 13.04
CA VAL A 217 -15.65 2.22 13.09
C VAL A 217 -15.50 1.50 11.74
N GLN A 218 -15.69 2.21 10.62
CA GLN A 218 -15.54 1.61 9.30
C GLN A 218 -14.08 1.32 8.93
N VAL A 219 -13.17 2.26 9.20
CA VAL A 219 -11.74 2.07 8.90
C VAL A 219 -11.13 0.95 9.76
N PHE A 220 -11.52 0.85 11.03
CA PHE A 220 -11.03 -0.18 11.95
C PHE A 220 -11.96 -1.40 12.06
N ALA A 221 -12.85 -1.63 11.10
CA ALA A 221 -13.81 -2.73 11.15
C ALA A 221 -13.13 -4.10 11.36
N SER A 222 -12.07 -4.41 10.61
CA SER A 222 -11.36 -5.70 10.73
C SER A 222 -10.61 -5.86 12.06
N PRO A 223 -9.79 -4.89 12.51
CA PRO A 223 -9.18 -4.92 13.85
C PRO A 223 -10.21 -5.02 14.99
N LEU A 224 -11.31 -4.28 14.89
CA LEU A 224 -12.36 -4.29 15.91
C LEU A 224 -13.07 -5.66 15.94
N ALA A 225 -13.39 -6.22 14.77
CA ALA A 225 -13.97 -7.56 14.68
C ALA A 225 -13.04 -8.63 15.25
N ALA A 226 -11.73 -8.52 15.01
CA ALA A 226 -10.74 -9.43 15.60
C ALA A 226 -10.66 -9.29 17.13
N ALA A 227 -10.72 -8.07 17.67
CA ALA A 227 -10.76 -7.85 19.11
C ALA A 227 -12.04 -8.42 19.75
N VAL A 228 -13.19 -8.19 19.12
CA VAL A 228 -14.49 -8.75 19.54
C VAL A 228 -14.46 -10.27 19.50
N ASP A 229 -13.95 -10.87 18.43
CA ASP A 229 -13.87 -12.34 18.33
C ASP A 229 -12.95 -12.94 19.40
N ARG A 230 -11.83 -12.30 19.74
CA ARG A 230 -10.95 -12.78 20.83
C ARG A 230 -11.65 -12.75 22.20
N LEU A 231 -12.51 -11.77 22.43
CA LEU A 231 -13.22 -11.61 23.70
C LEU A 231 -14.47 -12.51 23.77
N ALA A 232 -15.24 -12.58 22.70
CA ALA A 232 -16.51 -13.30 22.65
C ALA A 232 -16.34 -14.79 22.31
N LEU A 233 -15.32 -15.14 21.52
CA LEU A 233 -15.13 -16.47 20.92
C LEU A 233 -13.65 -16.91 20.97
N PRO A 234 -13.02 -17.01 22.17
CA PRO A 234 -11.57 -17.23 22.28
C PRO A 234 -11.07 -18.52 21.60
N GLY A 235 -11.91 -19.57 21.52
CA GLY A 235 -11.58 -20.83 20.84
C GLY A 235 -11.79 -20.86 19.31
N LEU A 236 -12.46 -19.86 18.74
CA LEU A 236 -12.79 -19.78 17.29
C LEU A 236 -12.25 -18.52 16.62
N ALA A 237 -11.52 -17.67 17.36
CA ALA A 237 -11.03 -16.39 16.84
C ALA A 237 -10.02 -16.57 15.71
N GLU A 238 -9.14 -17.58 15.80
CA GLU A 238 -8.16 -17.91 14.75
C GLU A 238 -8.85 -18.42 13.48
N ASP A 239 -9.81 -19.33 13.61
CA ASP A 239 -10.58 -19.85 12.48
C ASP A 239 -11.35 -18.74 11.77
N ARG A 240 -12.01 -17.84 12.51
CA ARG A 240 -12.72 -16.69 11.94
C ARG A 240 -11.78 -15.68 11.29
N ALA A 241 -10.58 -15.49 11.84
CA ALA A 241 -9.57 -14.63 11.23
C ALA A 241 -9.11 -15.21 9.88
N SER A 242 -8.86 -16.53 9.80
CA SER A 242 -8.47 -17.18 8.55
C SER A 242 -9.55 -17.07 7.47
N LEU A 243 -10.84 -17.24 7.82
CA LEU A 243 -11.95 -17.09 6.89
C LEU A 243 -12.08 -15.65 6.38
N ARG A 244 -11.84 -14.64 7.22
CA ARG A 244 -11.84 -13.24 6.79
C ARG A 244 -10.68 -12.92 5.87
N GLU A 245 -9.49 -13.46 6.14
CA GLU A 245 -8.34 -13.30 5.25
C GLU A 245 -8.63 -13.88 3.86
N VAL A 246 -9.29 -15.03 3.80
CA VAL A 246 -9.77 -15.62 2.55
C VAL A 246 -10.79 -14.71 1.85
N VAL A 247 -11.74 -14.12 2.58
CA VAL A 247 -12.76 -13.20 2.04
C VAL A 247 -12.12 -11.90 1.54
N ASP A 248 -11.18 -11.30 2.27
CA ASP A 248 -10.49 -10.06 1.89
C ASP A 248 -9.55 -10.27 0.69
N ALA A 249 -9.16 -11.51 0.40
CA ALA A 249 -8.48 -11.85 -0.84
C ALA A 249 -9.43 -11.92 -2.07
N LEU A 250 -10.75 -12.05 -1.87
CA LEU A 250 -11.73 -12.19 -2.96
C LEU A 250 -11.85 -10.95 -3.87
N PRO A 251 -11.85 -9.69 -3.38
CA PRO A 251 -11.89 -8.50 -4.25
C PRO A 251 -10.64 -8.33 -5.14
N ARG A 252 -9.55 -9.07 -4.85
CA ARG A 252 -8.36 -9.13 -5.71
C ARG A 252 -8.56 -10.03 -6.94
N ARG A 253 -9.73 -10.65 -7.07
CA ARG A 253 -10.17 -11.45 -8.22
C ARG A 253 -10.64 -10.52 -9.34
N ASN A 254 -9.69 -9.94 -10.09
CA ASN A 254 -10.03 -9.52 -11.45
C ASN A 254 -10.36 -10.79 -12.27
N PRO A 255 -11.44 -10.80 -13.07
CA PRO A 255 -11.67 -11.88 -14.02
C PRO A 255 -10.45 -11.95 -14.95
N LEU A 256 -9.77 -13.10 -14.98
CA LEU A 256 -8.60 -13.31 -15.85
C LEU A 256 -8.93 -13.08 -17.33
N ALA A 257 -10.22 -13.12 -17.70
CA ALA A 257 -10.76 -12.87 -19.04
C ALA A 257 -10.59 -11.42 -19.55
N GLU A 258 -10.37 -10.44 -18.67
CA GLU A 258 -10.23 -9.02 -19.06
C GLU A 258 -8.76 -8.54 -19.05
N LEU A 259 -7.80 -9.43 -18.76
CA LEU A 259 -6.40 -9.04 -18.63
C LEU A 259 -5.69 -8.94 -19.99
N ASP A 260 -5.07 -7.80 -20.26
CA ASP A 260 -4.09 -7.65 -21.33
C ASP A 260 -2.93 -8.66 -21.13
N GLY A 261 -2.41 -9.22 -22.21
CA GLY A 261 -1.30 -10.18 -22.19
C GLY A 261 -0.06 -9.65 -21.49
N ALA A 262 0.18 -8.34 -21.50
CA ALA A 262 1.26 -7.71 -20.73
C ALA A 262 1.01 -7.79 -19.21
N GLU A 263 -0.24 -7.66 -18.76
CA GLU A 263 -0.62 -7.80 -17.36
C GLU A 263 -0.54 -9.25 -16.89
N PHE A 264 -1.02 -10.17 -17.72
CA PHE A 264 -0.91 -11.60 -17.47
C PHE A 264 0.56 -12.00 -17.28
N ALA A 265 1.46 -11.53 -18.15
CA ALA A 265 2.90 -11.76 -18.02
C ALA A 265 3.52 -11.17 -16.74
N ARG A 266 2.98 -10.06 -16.21
CA ARG A 266 3.41 -9.51 -14.90
C ARG A 266 2.97 -10.43 -13.76
N LEU A 267 1.74 -10.92 -13.78
CA LEU A 267 1.21 -11.84 -12.76
C LEU A 267 1.97 -13.17 -12.75
N THR A 268 2.26 -13.74 -13.92
CA THR A 268 3.04 -14.98 -14.05
C THR A 268 4.45 -14.85 -13.50
N ARG A 269 5.13 -13.73 -13.80
CA ARG A 269 6.46 -13.45 -13.23
C ARG A 269 6.41 -13.36 -11.71
N ARG A 270 5.39 -12.71 -11.15
CA ARG A 270 5.21 -12.59 -9.70
C ARG A 270 4.94 -13.95 -9.06
N ALA A 271 4.11 -14.78 -9.69
CA ALA A 271 3.83 -16.13 -9.22
C ALA A 271 5.09 -17.02 -9.25
N LEU A 272 5.90 -16.96 -10.31
CA LEU A 272 7.22 -17.61 -10.35
C LEU A 272 8.15 -17.11 -9.24
N GLY A 273 8.17 -15.79 -8.99
CA GLY A 273 8.91 -15.19 -7.88
C GLY A 273 8.52 -15.74 -6.50
N ASN A 274 7.25 -16.10 -6.33
CA ASN A 274 6.67 -16.65 -5.11
C ASN A 274 6.56 -18.18 -5.12
N TYR A 275 7.17 -18.88 -6.08
CA TYR A 275 6.99 -20.32 -6.29
C TYR A 275 7.27 -21.17 -5.02
N GLY A 276 8.26 -20.75 -4.22
CA GLY A 276 8.64 -21.41 -2.97
C GLY A 276 7.73 -21.12 -1.76
N ASP A 277 6.74 -20.25 -1.89
CA ASP A 277 5.89 -19.76 -0.80
C ASP A 277 4.42 -19.96 -1.15
N LEU A 278 3.83 -21.07 -0.66
CA LEU A 278 2.46 -21.45 -0.99
C LEU A 278 1.44 -20.41 -0.51
N GLY A 279 1.68 -19.78 0.65
CA GLY A 279 0.80 -18.73 1.17
C GLY A 279 0.71 -17.54 0.22
N LYS A 280 1.84 -17.14 -0.39
CA LYS A 280 1.85 -16.09 -1.41
C LYS A 280 1.24 -16.52 -2.75
N LEU A 281 1.27 -17.82 -3.07
CA LEU A 281 0.60 -18.35 -4.27
C LEU A 281 -0.92 -18.37 -4.11
N VAL A 282 -1.46 -18.61 -2.90
CA VAL A 282 -2.90 -18.51 -2.63
C VAL A 282 -3.43 -17.11 -2.95
N ALA A 283 -2.64 -16.07 -2.68
CA ALA A 283 -2.98 -14.68 -3.00
C ALA A 283 -2.84 -14.34 -4.50
N SER A 284 -2.32 -15.25 -5.34
CA SER A 284 -2.13 -15.01 -6.77
C SER A 284 -3.46 -15.07 -7.53
N PRO A 285 -3.80 -14.06 -8.36
CA PRO A 285 -5.00 -14.10 -9.21
C PRO A 285 -5.02 -15.30 -10.18
N LEU A 286 -3.84 -15.82 -10.54
CA LEU A 286 -3.68 -16.97 -11.45
C LEU A 286 -4.24 -18.27 -10.87
N THR A 287 -4.53 -18.34 -9.56
CA THR A 287 -5.24 -19.49 -8.99
C THR A 287 -6.63 -19.69 -9.60
N ASN A 288 -7.23 -18.65 -10.19
CA ASN A 288 -8.55 -18.70 -10.81
C ASN A 288 -8.54 -19.13 -12.29
N LEU A 289 -7.42 -19.63 -12.81
CA LEU A 289 -7.37 -20.11 -14.20
C LEU A 289 -8.42 -21.23 -14.41
N PRO A 290 -9.20 -21.21 -15.51
CA PRO A 290 -10.17 -22.27 -15.81
C PRO A 290 -9.53 -23.66 -15.82
N ALA A 291 -8.31 -23.76 -16.37
CA ALA A 291 -7.52 -24.98 -16.38
C ALA A 291 -7.27 -25.58 -14.98
N ILE A 292 -7.19 -24.75 -13.93
CA ILE A 292 -7.05 -25.24 -12.55
C ILE A 292 -8.36 -25.84 -12.05
N ALA A 293 -9.48 -25.20 -12.32
CA ALA A 293 -10.79 -25.71 -11.92
C ALA A 293 -11.09 -27.06 -12.59
N GLU A 294 -10.77 -27.18 -13.89
CA GLU A 294 -10.91 -28.44 -14.63
C GLU A 294 -10.03 -29.56 -14.06
N ARG A 295 -8.78 -29.25 -13.72
CA ARG A 295 -7.85 -30.23 -13.12
C ARG A 295 -8.32 -30.72 -11.76
N LEU A 296 -8.80 -29.80 -10.91
CA LEU A 296 -9.35 -30.14 -9.59
C LEU A 296 -10.60 -31.01 -9.74
N ALA A 297 -11.49 -30.65 -10.66
CA ALA A 297 -12.69 -31.43 -10.97
C ALA A 297 -12.36 -32.84 -11.50
N ALA A 298 -11.40 -32.95 -12.42
CA ALA A 298 -10.94 -34.23 -12.97
C ALA A 298 -10.31 -35.14 -11.90
N ARG A 299 -9.67 -34.56 -10.88
CA ARG A 299 -9.07 -35.28 -9.75
C ARG A 299 -10.05 -35.58 -8.62
N GLY A 300 -11.24 -34.98 -8.64
CA GLY A 300 -12.21 -35.05 -7.53
C GLY A 300 -11.73 -34.34 -6.26
N ALA A 301 -10.82 -33.38 -6.39
CA ALA A 301 -10.28 -32.61 -5.27
C ALA A 301 -11.25 -31.47 -4.90
N ALA A 302 -11.27 -31.10 -3.61
CA ALA A 302 -12.08 -29.97 -3.15
C ALA A 302 -11.56 -28.66 -3.73
N ASP A 303 -12.44 -27.79 -4.22
CA ASP A 303 -12.08 -26.47 -4.77
C ASP A 303 -11.77 -25.46 -3.65
N GLN A 304 -10.69 -25.72 -2.91
CA GLN A 304 -10.21 -24.90 -1.80
C GLN A 304 -9.03 -24.03 -2.25
N PRO A 305 -8.83 -22.82 -1.67
CA PRO A 305 -7.77 -21.90 -2.08
C PRO A 305 -6.36 -22.51 -2.06
N VAL A 306 -6.08 -23.37 -1.08
CA VAL A 306 -4.79 -24.06 -0.94
C VAL A 306 -4.59 -25.07 -2.08
N GLU A 307 -5.61 -25.86 -2.40
CA GLU A 307 -5.57 -26.82 -3.52
C GLU A 307 -5.37 -26.11 -4.87
N ARG A 308 -6.08 -24.98 -5.09
CA ARG A 308 -5.86 -24.15 -6.28
C ARG A 308 -4.44 -23.60 -6.37
N ALA A 309 -3.82 -23.24 -5.24
CA ALA A 309 -2.44 -22.78 -5.20
C ALA A 309 -1.43 -23.91 -5.47
N VAL A 310 -1.71 -25.12 -4.99
CA VAL A 310 -0.93 -26.32 -5.30
C VAL A 310 -1.00 -26.63 -6.80
N GLU A 311 -2.18 -26.58 -7.40
CA GLU A 311 -2.37 -26.78 -8.83
C GLU A 311 -1.72 -25.66 -9.67
N LEU A 312 -1.80 -24.40 -9.25
CA LEU A 312 -1.06 -23.31 -9.88
C LEU A 312 0.44 -23.58 -9.86
N LYS A 313 0.97 -24.04 -8.72
CA LYS A 313 2.40 -24.39 -8.59
C LYS A 313 2.78 -25.53 -9.55
N ALA A 314 1.91 -26.52 -9.72
CA ALA A 314 2.12 -27.61 -10.68
C ALA A 314 2.10 -27.10 -12.13
N LEU A 315 1.12 -26.28 -12.51
CA LEU A 315 1.04 -25.69 -13.85
C LEU A 315 2.28 -24.83 -14.19
N LEU A 316 2.71 -23.99 -13.26
CA LEU A 316 3.94 -23.19 -13.44
C LEU A 316 5.17 -24.08 -13.64
N LEU A 317 5.27 -25.18 -12.88
CA LEU A 317 6.36 -26.13 -13.02
C LEU A 317 6.32 -26.78 -14.40
N GLU A 318 5.16 -27.24 -14.86
CA GLU A 318 5.00 -27.86 -16.17
C GLU A 318 5.37 -26.91 -17.31
N SER A 319 4.92 -25.65 -17.25
CA SER A 319 5.31 -24.63 -18.24
C SER A 319 6.80 -24.37 -18.23
N VAL A 320 7.45 -24.33 -17.06
CA VAL A 320 8.91 -24.20 -16.97
C VAL A 320 9.60 -25.43 -17.55
N LEU A 321 9.12 -26.64 -17.26
CA LEU A 321 9.68 -27.88 -17.79
C LEU A 321 9.53 -27.99 -19.32
N ARG A 322 8.47 -27.42 -19.91
CA ARG A 322 8.32 -27.32 -21.39
C ARG A 322 9.40 -26.47 -22.06
N LEU A 323 10.04 -25.56 -21.33
CA LEU A 323 11.18 -24.80 -21.85
C LEU A 323 12.48 -25.62 -21.88
N LYS A 324 12.51 -26.80 -21.27
CA LYS A 324 13.69 -27.67 -21.26
C LYS A 324 13.92 -28.23 -22.67
N PRO A 325 15.10 -28.04 -23.27
CA PRO A 325 15.45 -28.69 -24.54
C PRO A 325 15.36 -30.22 -24.45
N LYS A 326 15.07 -30.87 -25.58
CA LYS A 326 14.82 -32.33 -25.64
C LYS A 326 16.08 -33.18 -25.48
N ASP A 327 17.26 -32.58 -25.56
CA ASP A 327 18.53 -33.26 -25.36
C ASP A 327 18.75 -33.58 -23.88
N GLY A 328 19.07 -34.84 -23.58
CA GLY A 328 19.21 -35.33 -22.21
C GLY A 328 20.40 -34.72 -21.47
N GLY A 329 20.16 -34.33 -20.20
CA GLY A 329 21.15 -33.79 -19.25
C GLY A 329 21.18 -32.26 -19.14
N PHE A 330 21.84 -31.71 -18.11
CA PHE A 330 22.06 -30.26 -17.96
C PHE A 330 22.89 -29.67 -19.11
N GLY A 331 22.40 -28.59 -19.74
CA GLY A 331 23.11 -27.82 -20.76
C GLY A 331 23.25 -26.32 -20.41
N THR A 332 24.26 -25.68 -20.99
CA THR A 332 24.56 -24.24 -20.82
C THR A 332 24.49 -23.44 -22.13
N SER A 333 23.96 -24.04 -23.21
CA SER A 333 23.80 -23.35 -24.48
C SER A 333 22.69 -22.31 -24.41
N ASP A 334 22.58 -21.49 -25.46
CA ASP A 334 21.60 -20.42 -25.55
C ASP A 334 20.15 -20.90 -25.42
N GLU A 335 19.87 -22.13 -25.84
CA GLU A 335 18.53 -22.75 -25.76
C GLU A 335 18.13 -23.07 -24.31
N TRP A 336 19.10 -23.33 -23.43
CA TRP A 336 18.87 -23.67 -22.03
C TRP A 336 18.65 -22.43 -21.14
N ARG A 337 18.96 -21.22 -21.63
CA ARG A 337 19.07 -20.02 -20.78
C ARG A 337 17.78 -19.70 -20.01
N HIS A 338 16.61 -19.84 -20.65
CA HIS A 338 15.32 -19.52 -20.02
C HIS A 338 14.89 -20.61 -19.04
N TYR A 339 15.06 -21.88 -19.41
CA TYR A 339 14.83 -23.01 -18.52
C TYR A 339 15.70 -22.90 -17.27
N ASN A 340 17.02 -22.76 -17.43
CA ASN A 340 17.95 -22.69 -16.32
C ASN A 340 17.65 -21.49 -15.41
N ALA A 341 17.42 -20.30 -15.99
CA ALA A 341 17.15 -19.08 -15.23
C ALA A 341 15.88 -19.14 -14.38
N LEU A 342 14.87 -19.91 -14.80
CA LEU A 342 13.62 -20.07 -14.05
C LEU A 342 13.65 -21.28 -13.13
N TYR A 343 14.03 -22.46 -13.63
CA TYR A 343 14.01 -23.71 -12.89
C TYR A 343 14.95 -23.65 -11.69
N PHE A 344 16.24 -23.39 -11.91
CA PHE A 344 17.19 -23.39 -10.81
C PHE A 344 16.94 -22.26 -9.82
N TYR A 345 16.48 -21.09 -10.29
CA TYR A 345 16.27 -19.94 -9.41
C TYR A 345 14.98 -20.04 -8.58
N TYR A 346 13.85 -20.36 -9.21
CA TYR A 346 12.54 -20.35 -8.55
C TYR A 346 12.10 -21.74 -8.07
N VAL A 347 12.34 -22.79 -8.85
CA VAL A 347 11.89 -24.15 -8.53
C VAL A 347 12.88 -24.85 -7.59
N ALA A 348 14.16 -24.89 -7.94
CA ALA A 348 15.21 -25.45 -7.09
C ALA A 348 15.64 -24.48 -5.97
N GLY A 349 15.25 -23.20 -6.05
CA GLY A 349 15.48 -22.20 -5.00
C GLY A 349 16.92 -21.70 -4.88
N ILE A 350 17.75 -21.91 -5.91
CA ILE A 350 19.16 -21.49 -5.93
C ILE A 350 19.22 -20.00 -6.25
N ARG A 351 19.79 -19.18 -5.36
CA ARG A 351 19.97 -17.74 -5.61
C ARG A 351 21.45 -17.41 -5.82
N PRO A 352 21.97 -17.41 -7.07
CA PRO A 352 23.42 -17.38 -7.31
C PRO A 352 24.16 -16.19 -6.65
N TYR A 353 23.49 -15.03 -6.57
CA TYR A 353 24.04 -13.78 -6.05
C TYR A 353 23.64 -13.47 -4.60
N SER A 354 22.93 -14.36 -3.93
CA SER A 354 22.54 -14.18 -2.53
C SER A 354 23.58 -14.78 -1.60
N VAL A 355 24.01 -14.00 -0.60
CA VAL A 355 24.86 -14.48 0.49
C VAL A 355 24.20 -15.62 1.28
N ARG A 356 22.86 -15.70 1.26
CA ARG A 356 22.07 -16.71 1.99
C ARG A 356 21.92 -18.04 1.24
N THR A 357 22.55 -18.20 0.09
CA THR A 357 22.40 -19.43 -0.71
C THR A 357 23.15 -20.57 -0.06
N LYS A 358 22.40 -21.57 0.43
CA LYS A 358 22.96 -22.81 0.97
C LYS A 358 23.58 -23.59 -0.18
N ARG A 359 24.92 -23.73 -0.15
CA ARG A 359 25.70 -24.48 -1.15
C ARG A 359 25.86 -25.96 -0.78
N GLU A 360 25.53 -26.29 0.46
CA GLU A 360 25.57 -27.64 1.02
C GLU A 360 24.24 -28.36 0.72
N GLY A 361 24.32 -29.64 0.35
CA GLY A 361 23.12 -30.46 0.05
C GLY A 361 22.52 -30.30 -1.35
N LEU A 362 23.17 -29.58 -2.27
CA LEU A 362 22.72 -29.49 -3.67
C LEU A 362 22.97 -30.79 -4.43
N ASP A 363 22.02 -31.17 -5.30
CA ASP A 363 22.18 -32.27 -6.24
C ASP A 363 23.26 -31.97 -7.30
N PRO A 364 23.78 -32.98 -8.02
CA PRO A 364 24.87 -32.80 -8.98
C PRO A 364 24.56 -31.80 -10.11
N GLU A 365 23.31 -31.70 -10.58
CA GLU A 365 22.94 -30.76 -11.64
C GLU A 365 22.85 -29.33 -11.09
N SER A 366 22.23 -29.14 -9.93
CA SER A 366 22.18 -27.85 -9.25
C SER A 366 23.56 -27.26 -8.95
N LYS A 367 24.55 -28.11 -8.63
CA LYS A 367 25.95 -27.68 -8.47
C LYS A 367 26.55 -27.16 -9.77
N LYS A 368 26.33 -27.86 -10.89
CA LYS A 368 26.79 -27.44 -12.22
C LYS A 368 26.12 -26.12 -12.63
N ALA A 369 24.82 -25.99 -12.41
CA ALA A 369 24.06 -24.79 -12.68
C ALA A 369 24.55 -23.58 -11.87
N LEU A 370 24.77 -23.76 -10.55
CA LEU A 370 25.30 -22.70 -9.70
C LEU A 370 26.70 -22.26 -10.14
N ALA A 371 27.59 -23.20 -10.46
CA ALA A 371 28.92 -22.89 -10.96
C ALA A 371 28.88 -22.10 -12.28
N TRP A 372 27.99 -22.49 -13.20
CA TRP A 372 27.77 -21.77 -14.45
C TRP A 372 27.23 -20.36 -14.22
N PHE A 373 26.22 -20.17 -13.36
CA PHE A 373 25.67 -18.83 -13.07
C PHE A 373 26.73 -17.88 -12.55
N VAL A 374 27.48 -18.32 -11.52
CA VAL A 374 28.51 -17.48 -10.88
C VAL A 374 29.69 -17.23 -11.82
N GLY A 375 30.05 -18.19 -12.67
CA GLY A 375 31.21 -18.10 -13.54
C GLY A 375 30.98 -17.39 -14.87
N GLN A 376 29.76 -17.45 -15.43
CA GLN A 376 29.53 -17.06 -16.83
C GLN A 376 28.33 -16.13 -17.06
N VAL A 377 27.44 -15.92 -16.08
CA VAL A 377 26.15 -15.22 -16.31
C VAL A 377 26.02 -13.99 -15.40
N PRO A 378 26.31 -12.76 -15.85
CA PRO A 378 26.15 -11.56 -15.02
C PRO A 378 24.74 -11.43 -14.42
N GLU A 379 24.63 -10.82 -13.22
CA GLU A 379 23.34 -10.67 -12.50
C GLU A 379 22.26 -9.97 -13.35
N ARG A 380 22.63 -8.90 -14.07
CA ARG A 380 21.71 -8.21 -14.99
C ARG A 380 21.21 -9.11 -16.11
N THR A 381 22.08 -9.99 -16.65
CA THR A 381 21.72 -10.94 -17.70
C THR A 381 20.77 -12.00 -17.17
N LEU A 382 21.02 -12.53 -15.97
CA LEU A 382 20.12 -13.45 -15.30
C LEU A 382 18.71 -12.83 -15.13
N HIS A 383 18.62 -11.59 -14.67
CA HIS A 383 17.34 -10.88 -14.56
C HIS A 383 16.64 -10.69 -15.90
N ASN A 384 17.39 -10.40 -16.97
CA ASN A 384 16.81 -10.31 -18.32
C ASN A 384 16.26 -11.66 -18.80
N TRP A 385 16.99 -12.75 -18.57
CA TRP A 385 16.54 -14.10 -18.93
C TRP A 385 15.34 -14.56 -18.11
N GLN A 386 15.28 -14.22 -16.82
CA GLN A 386 14.10 -14.44 -15.97
C GLN A 386 12.88 -13.69 -16.51
N ASN A 387 13.05 -12.42 -16.88
CA ASN A 387 11.97 -11.61 -17.45
C ASN A 387 11.46 -12.15 -18.79
N ALA A 388 12.38 -12.56 -19.67
CA ALA A 388 12.04 -13.15 -20.96
C ALA A 388 11.39 -14.54 -20.79
N GLY A 389 11.96 -15.40 -19.94
CA GLY A 389 11.41 -16.72 -19.64
C GLY A 389 10.01 -16.63 -19.03
N ALA A 390 9.77 -15.71 -18.10
CA ALA A 390 8.45 -15.52 -17.51
C ALA A 390 7.39 -15.10 -18.55
N LYS A 391 7.77 -14.36 -19.60
CA LYS A 391 6.88 -14.04 -20.73
C LYS A 391 6.54 -15.28 -21.56
N LEU A 392 7.51 -16.19 -21.77
CA LEU A 392 7.26 -17.46 -22.47
C LEU A 392 6.31 -18.36 -21.67
N VAL A 393 6.54 -18.49 -20.36
CA VAL A 393 5.62 -19.22 -19.46
C VAL A 393 4.23 -18.59 -19.47
N ALA A 394 4.14 -17.26 -19.48
CA ALA A 394 2.86 -16.56 -19.56
C ALA A 394 2.14 -16.84 -20.89
N ALA A 395 2.85 -16.80 -22.01
CA ALA A 395 2.27 -17.11 -23.32
C ALA A 395 1.80 -18.56 -23.42
N ASP A 396 2.54 -19.52 -22.83
CA ASP A 396 2.15 -20.93 -22.76
C ASP A 396 0.91 -21.17 -21.88
N LEU A 397 0.83 -20.50 -20.72
CA LEU A 397 -0.36 -20.57 -19.87
C LEU A 397 -1.56 -19.91 -20.53
N PHE A 398 -1.36 -18.81 -21.26
CA PHE A 398 -2.42 -18.10 -21.97
C PHE A 398 -2.93 -18.90 -23.16
N SER A 399 -2.04 -19.53 -23.94
CA SER A 399 -2.45 -20.38 -25.06
C SER A 399 -3.25 -21.60 -24.60
N GLN A 400 -2.93 -22.17 -23.44
CA GLN A 400 -3.73 -23.27 -22.85
C GLN A 400 -5.12 -22.83 -22.39
N VAL A 401 -5.33 -21.53 -22.18
CA VAL A 401 -6.64 -20.93 -21.87
C VAL A 401 -7.41 -20.60 -23.15
N ASP A 402 -6.75 -20.12 -24.20
CA ASP A 402 -7.38 -19.70 -25.47
C ASP A 402 -7.62 -20.84 -26.48
N SER A 403 -6.82 -21.92 -26.43
CA SER A 403 -6.91 -23.04 -27.39
C SER A 403 -7.97 -24.08 -27.03
N ARG A 404 -8.91 -23.72 -26.15
CA ARG A 404 -10.06 -24.50 -25.71
C ARG A 404 -11.26 -23.58 -25.53
#